data_AF-A0A399F1V6-F1
#
_entry.id   AF-A0A399F1V6-F1
#
_cell.length_a   1.000
_cell.length_b   1.000
_cell.length_c   1.000
_cell.angle_alpha   90.00
_cell.angle_beta   90.00
_cell.angle_gamma   90.00
#
_symmetry.space_group_name_H-M   'P 1'
#
loop_
_entity.id
_entity.type
_entity.pdbx_description
1 polymer ?
#
loop_
_entity_poly.entity_id
_entity_poly.type
_entity_poly.pdbx_seq_one_letter_code
_entity_poly.pdbx_strand_id
1 'polypeptide(L)'
;MALVDTDRVAPAVRLLESLVHQASTHQQAEQVAELFGLFPEGWLRQEVSLQQLYAAVLCRSRRSGTLLAYIDALSLPISPVLGVYRAWALLREGRHQEALDQLEALDLARSSSVLEEHTPLERGLYWRTRGEVLFRLGRAEWHEAFVKARGDLKGAALGRSLVDEGGLLYLSGQRSAARVVWAEALAYLRDDPYYLAWARHSLGTALIKDRPEEAEQHLLEAVRLSRKAVAREFRARALCGLGAVRRSFGEWERALESYHEAAQVACDRDDRQQALWGYGHTLRLLGRTEEALAQLTLALECDPSPASSWLNADIAAARLMLGDVAGAQNALAGPLVLGERGRVVRAVVQAALHHRSGAWEAAQGLLEGLEPANLWVREELHCFPELKPCLGQPAPEVPQKLCVEVNPFGSLEVKVNGRPVPISPTGRPGELLVLLLENGGSAGVEHLLDQLYGQDRPQDRKALWETAERLRRALGWKGSMQVHGGVYRLDPAAEWVYRDRPPTPNAAEFMVGHYANWIQERRGMSPWVV
;
A
#
# COMPACT_ATOMS: atom_id res chain seq x y z
N MET A 1 5.28 -38.06 -8.43
CA MET A 1 5.12 -39.26 -7.60
C MET A 1 5.47 -40.52 -8.36
N ALA A 2 4.65 -41.05 -9.28
CA ALA A 2 4.96 -42.31 -9.97
C ALA A 2 6.38 -42.43 -10.59
N LEU A 3 6.91 -41.35 -11.20
CA LEU A 3 8.29 -41.32 -11.73
C LEU A 3 9.36 -41.26 -10.62
N VAL A 4 9.05 -40.62 -9.48
CA VAL A 4 9.94 -40.54 -8.31
C VAL A 4 9.98 -41.90 -7.60
N ASP A 5 8.81 -42.54 -7.42
CA ASP A 5 8.67 -43.85 -6.77
C ASP A 5 9.37 -44.97 -7.56
N THR A 6 9.52 -44.79 -8.87
CA THR A 6 10.23 -45.71 -9.78
C THR A 6 11.66 -45.26 -10.11
N ASP A 7 12.17 -44.23 -9.43
CA ASP A 7 13.50 -43.64 -9.59
C ASP A 7 13.85 -43.25 -11.05
N ARG A 8 12.84 -42.83 -11.82
CA ARG A 8 12.95 -42.38 -13.21
C ARG A 8 13.27 -40.89 -13.25
N VAL A 9 14.51 -40.54 -12.94
CA VAL A 9 14.97 -39.15 -12.76
C VAL A 9 14.86 -38.30 -14.03
N ALA A 10 15.44 -38.72 -15.16
CA ALA A 10 15.46 -37.88 -16.37
C ALA A 10 14.07 -37.50 -16.93
N PRO A 11 13.07 -38.40 -17.01
CA PRO A 11 11.70 -38.03 -17.35
C PRO A 11 11.05 -37.11 -16.30
N ALA A 12 11.34 -37.31 -15.01
CA ALA A 12 10.82 -36.46 -13.94
C ALA A 12 11.37 -35.04 -14.05
N VAL A 13 12.68 -34.88 -14.31
CA VAL A 13 13.33 -33.59 -14.56
C VAL A 13 12.61 -32.84 -15.67
N ARG A 14 12.44 -33.44 -16.87
CA ARG A 14 11.75 -32.77 -17.99
C ARG A 14 10.33 -32.30 -17.65
N LEU A 15 9.59 -33.09 -16.88
CA LEU A 15 8.24 -32.73 -16.46
C LEU A 15 8.25 -31.58 -15.45
N LEU A 16 9.17 -31.63 -14.48
CA LEU A 16 9.36 -30.57 -13.50
C LEU A 16 9.87 -29.27 -14.15
N GLU A 17 10.78 -29.34 -15.12
CA GLU A 17 11.22 -28.19 -15.92
C GLU A 17 10.03 -27.49 -16.60
N SER A 18 9.17 -28.27 -17.27
CA SER A 18 7.96 -27.74 -17.90
C SER A 18 7.02 -27.09 -16.88
N LEU A 19 6.82 -27.73 -15.71
CA LEU A 19 5.96 -27.20 -14.65
C LEU A 19 6.51 -25.89 -14.08
N VAL A 20 7.81 -25.82 -13.78
CA VAL A 20 8.49 -24.63 -13.27
C VAL A 20 8.48 -23.51 -14.31
N HIS A 21 8.58 -23.84 -15.59
CA HIS A 21 8.49 -22.85 -16.67
C HIS A 21 7.08 -22.26 -16.80
N GLN A 22 6.04 -23.08 -16.61
CA GLN A 22 4.64 -22.65 -16.65
C GLN A 22 4.22 -21.85 -15.40
N ALA A 23 4.92 -22.03 -14.27
CA ALA A 23 4.69 -21.27 -13.03
C ALA A 23 5.24 -19.83 -13.15
N SER A 24 4.43 -18.95 -13.72
CA SER A 24 4.78 -17.55 -14.00
C SER A 24 4.44 -16.58 -12.84
N THR A 25 3.49 -16.97 -11.99
CA THR A 25 3.06 -16.19 -10.82
C THR A 25 3.66 -16.70 -9.51
N HIS A 26 3.68 -15.85 -8.48
CA HIS A 26 4.16 -16.23 -7.15
C HIS A 26 3.36 -17.41 -6.55
N GLN A 27 2.02 -17.39 -6.64
CA GLN A 27 1.18 -18.48 -6.11
C GLN A 27 1.42 -19.80 -6.84
N GLN A 28 1.60 -19.77 -8.16
CA GLN A 28 1.98 -20.98 -8.90
C GLN A 28 3.35 -21.47 -8.44
N ALA A 29 4.32 -20.57 -8.23
CA ALA A 29 5.62 -20.95 -7.69
C ALA A 29 5.52 -21.53 -6.27
N GLU A 30 4.62 -21.04 -5.41
CA GLU A 30 4.34 -21.63 -4.10
C GLU A 30 3.74 -23.02 -4.20
N GLN A 31 2.74 -23.21 -5.05
CA GLN A 31 2.13 -24.53 -5.29
C GLN A 31 3.16 -25.54 -5.80
N VAL A 32 4.05 -25.08 -6.69
CA VAL A 32 5.17 -25.91 -7.16
C VAL A 32 6.16 -26.16 -6.02
N ALA A 33 6.46 -25.18 -5.17
CA ALA A 33 7.33 -25.38 -4.00
C ALA A 33 6.76 -26.41 -3.03
N GLU A 34 5.45 -26.40 -2.78
CA GLU A 34 4.75 -27.40 -1.98
C GLU A 34 4.85 -28.79 -2.62
N LEU A 35 4.68 -28.89 -3.93
CA LEU A 35 4.87 -30.15 -4.67
C LEU A 35 6.30 -30.68 -4.50
N PHE A 36 7.32 -29.82 -4.61
CA PHE A 36 8.71 -30.21 -4.38
C PHE A 36 8.94 -30.69 -2.94
N GLY A 37 8.26 -30.11 -1.96
CA GLY A 37 8.30 -30.54 -0.56
C GLY A 37 7.76 -31.96 -0.32
N LEU A 38 7.04 -32.55 -1.29
CA LEU A 38 6.60 -33.95 -1.22
C LEU A 38 7.67 -34.95 -1.65
N PHE A 39 8.73 -34.50 -2.32
CA PHE A 39 9.79 -35.39 -2.80
C PHE A 39 10.83 -35.66 -1.69
N PRO A 40 11.38 -36.88 -1.59
CA PRO A 40 12.44 -37.16 -0.63
C PRO A 40 13.65 -36.25 -0.85
N GLU A 41 14.21 -35.66 0.21
CA GLU A 41 15.36 -34.75 0.09
C GLU A 41 16.56 -35.41 -0.61
N GLY A 42 16.81 -36.69 -0.31
CA GLY A 42 17.87 -37.45 -0.97
C GLY A 42 17.67 -37.53 -2.49
N TRP A 43 16.42 -37.65 -2.96
CA TRP A 43 16.07 -37.70 -4.37
C TRP A 43 16.31 -36.34 -5.05
N LEU A 44 15.87 -35.25 -4.41
CA LEU A 44 16.10 -33.89 -4.90
C LEU A 44 17.57 -33.50 -5.02
N ARG A 45 18.45 -34.20 -4.30
CA ARG A 45 19.90 -33.96 -4.30
C ARG A 45 20.67 -34.83 -5.28
N GLN A 46 20.03 -35.80 -5.95
CA GLN A 46 20.70 -36.77 -6.84
C GLN A 46 21.34 -36.11 -8.06
N GLU A 47 20.66 -35.14 -8.68
CA GLU A 47 21.06 -34.53 -9.95
C GLU A 47 21.16 -33.01 -9.84
N VAL A 48 22.17 -32.43 -10.48
CA VAL A 48 22.39 -30.97 -10.46
C VAL A 48 21.18 -30.20 -11.04
N SER A 49 20.54 -30.72 -12.10
CA SER A 49 19.36 -30.11 -12.69
C SER A 49 18.17 -30.06 -11.73
N LEU A 50 17.97 -31.10 -10.90
CA LEU A 50 16.93 -31.09 -9.86
C LEU A 50 17.24 -30.08 -8.78
N GLN A 51 18.50 -29.99 -8.36
CA GLN A 51 18.95 -29.02 -7.36
C GLN A 51 18.68 -27.59 -7.84
N GLN A 52 19.02 -27.29 -9.09
CA GLN A 52 18.80 -25.98 -9.71
C GLN A 52 17.32 -25.65 -9.84
N LEU A 53 16.49 -26.60 -10.28
CA LEU A 53 15.05 -26.41 -10.37
C LEU A 53 14.41 -26.10 -9.02
N TYR A 54 14.77 -26.87 -7.99
CA TYR A 54 14.22 -26.64 -6.66
C TYR A 54 14.66 -25.28 -6.09
N ALA A 55 15.93 -24.92 -6.27
CA ALA A 55 16.44 -23.62 -5.89
C ALA A 55 15.71 -22.46 -6.60
N ALA A 56 15.46 -22.60 -7.90
CA ALA A 56 14.71 -21.62 -8.69
C ALA A 56 13.27 -21.45 -8.17
N VAL A 57 12.61 -22.56 -7.83
CA VAL A 57 11.25 -22.56 -7.25
C VAL A 57 11.23 -21.87 -5.91
N LEU A 58 12.14 -22.22 -4.98
CA LEU A 58 12.23 -21.60 -3.65
C LEU A 58 12.54 -20.09 -3.74
N CYS A 59 13.38 -19.68 -4.69
CA CYS A 59 13.64 -18.27 -4.94
C CYS A 59 12.37 -17.54 -5.44
N ARG A 60 11.65 -18.10 -6.43
CA ARG A 60 10.39 -17.52 -6.95
C ARG A 60 9.26 -17.52 -5.92
N SER A 61 9.23 -18.49 -5.02
CA SER A 61 8.30 -18.57 -3.90
C SER A 61 8.77 -17.80 -2.65
N ARG A 62 9.89 -17.05 -2.74
CA ARG A 62 10.42 -16.19 -1.67
C ARG A 62 10.77 -16.90 -0.37
N ARG A 63 11.16 -18.18 -0.43
CA ARG A 63 11.54 -18.99 0.74
C ARG A 63 13.06 -18.94 0.96
N SER A 64 13.60 -17.76 1.28
CA SER A 64 15.05 -17.54 1.40
C SER A 64 15.71 -18.43 2.46
N GLY A 65 15.12 -18.54 3.66
CA GLY A 65 15.64 -19.42 4.71
C GLY A 65 15.67 -20.90 4.30
N THR A 66 14.59 -21.41 3.70
CA THR A 66 14.53 -22.79 3.19
C THR A 66 15.53 -23.01 2.05
N LEU A 67 15.66 -22.04 1.14
CA LEU A 67 16.63 -22.09 0.05
C LEU A 67 18.06 -22.16 0.57
N LEU A 68 18.39 -21.33 1.56
CA LEU A 68 19.72 -21.30 2.15
C LEU A 68 20.05 -22.62 2.85
N ALA A 69 19.13 -23.12 3.69
CA ALA A 69 19.28 -24.41 4.36
C ALA A 69 19.42 -25.57 3.36
N TYR A 70 18.65 -25.54 2.26
CA TYR A 70 18.73 -26.54 1.20
C TYR A 70 20.11 -26.55 0.53
N ILE A 71 20.62 -25.37 0.14
CA ILE A 71 21.91 -25.26 -0.56
C ILE A 71 23.07 -25.61 0.38
N ASP A 72 23.04 -25.15 1.64
CA ASP A 72 24.09 -25.43 2.62
C ASP A 72 24.18 -26.93 2.99
N ALA A 73 23.10 -27.71 2.74
CA ALA A 73 23.07 -29.16 2.92
C ALA A 73 23.60 -29.97 1.72
N LEU A 74 23.98 -29.31 0.61
CA LEU A 74 24.55 -29.97 -0.57
C LEU A 74 26.05 -30.23 -0.39
N SER A 75 26.56 -31.29 -1.01
CA SER A 75 27.99 -31.55 -1.07
C SER A 75 28.69 -30.55 -1.98
N LEU A 76 29.84 -30.02 -1.53
CA LEU A 76 30.68 -29.12 -2.33
C LEU A 76 31.49 -29.90 -3.40
N PRO A 77 31.79 -29.27 -4.55
CA PRO A 77 31.43 -27.92 -4.96
C PRO A 77 29.99 -27.83 -5.50
N ILE A 78 29.26 -26.78 -5.12
CA ILE A 78 27.94 -26.48 -5.70
C ILE A 78 28.08 -25.81 -7.06
N SER A 79 27.10 -26.02 -7.95
CA SER A 79 27.11 -25.37 -9.27
C SER A 79 27.05 -23.83 -9.18
N PRO A 80 27.64 -23.10 -10.13
CA PRO A 80 27.59 -21.63 -10.15
C PRO A 80 26.17 -21.05 -10.09
N VAL A 81 25.20 -21.69 -10.76
CA VAL A 81 23.77 -21.35 -10.71
C VAL A 81 23.23 -21.37 -9.28
N LEU A 82 23.57 -22.41 -8.51
CA LEU A 82 23.18 -22.49 -7.10
C LEU A 82 23.87 -21.42 -6.27
N GLY A 83 25.11 -21.03 -6.61
CA GLY A 83 25.81 -19.91 -6.00
C GLY A 83 25.04 -18.58 -6.14
N VAL A 84 24.42 -18.33 -7.31
CA VAL A 84 23.57 -17.13 -7.52
C VAL A 84 22.33 -17.17 -6.63
N TYR A 85 21.64 -18.30 -6.55
CA TYR A 85 20.47 -18.45 -5.68
C TYR A 85 20.82 -18.34 -4.20
N ARG A 86 21.99 -18.87 -3.80
CA ARG A 86 22.53 -18.73 -2.44
C ARG A 86 22.80 -17.26 -2.11
N ALA A 87 23.44 -16.52 -3.00
CA ALA A 87 23.68 -15.09 -2.80
C ALA A 87 22.37 -14.30 -2.65
N TRP A 88 21.36 -14.61 -3.47
CA TRP A 88 20.03 -14.02 -3.34
C TRP A 88 19.40 -14.34 -1.98
N ALA A 89 19.51 -15.58 -1.51
CA ALA A 89 18.97 -15.99 -0.20
C ALA A 89 19.69 -15.26 0.95
N LEU A 90 21.03 -15.21 0.92
CA LEU A 90 21.84 -14.49 1.91
C LEU A 90 21.45 -13.01 2.00
N LEU A 91 21.24 -12.36 0.85
CA LEU A 91 20.76 -10.97 0.80
C LEU A 91 19.41 -10.82 1.49
N ARG A 92 18.45 -11.71 1.24
CA ARG A 92 17.11 -11.66 1.85
C ARG A 92 17.13 -11.94 3.36
N GLU A 93 18.11 -12.72 3.84
CA GLU A 93 18.39 -12.94 5.26
C GLU A 93 19.26 -11.83 5.91
N GLY A 94 19.56 -10.74 5.19
CA GLY A 94 20.34 -9.60 5.70
C GLY A 94 21.85 -9.84 5.79
N ARG A 95 22.36 -10.96 5.29
CA ARG A 95 23.79 -11.34 5.29
C ARG A 95 24.50 -10.74 4.07
N HIS A 96 24.53 -9.40 4.00
CA HIS A 96 24.94 -8.66 2.79
C HIS A 96 26.40 -8.91 2.38
N GLN A 97 27.34 -8.93 3.32
CA GLN A 97 28.75 -9.14 3.00
C GLN A 97 28.99 -10.55 2.46
N GLU A 98 28.42 -11.57 3.10
CA GLU A 98 28.53 -12.96 2.63
C GLU A 98 27.88 -13.16 1.26
N ALA A 99 26.79 -12.45 0.98
CA ALA A 99 26.18 -12.43 -0.35
C ALA A 99 27.13 -11.84 -1.41
N LEU A 100 27.87 -10.77 -1.07
CA LEU A 100 28.87 -10.19 -1.97
C LEU A 100 30.02 -11.16 -2.19
N ASP A 101 30.59 -11.73 -1.13
CA ASP A 101 31.70 -12.68 -1.19
C ASP A 101 31.34 -13.89 -2.05
N GLN A 102 30.10 -14.39 -1.93
CA GLN A 102 29.56 -15.46 -2.76
C GLN A 102 29.53 -15.06 -4.24
N LEU A 103 29.09 -13.84 -4.58
CA LEU A 103 29.04 -13.35 -5.97
C LEU A 103 30.44 -13.10 -6.54
N GLU A 104 31.38 -12.65 -5.72
CA GLU A 104 32.78 -12.42 -6.11
C GLU A 104 33.56 -13.72 -6.29
N ALA A 105 33.25 -14.76 -5.51
CA ALA A 105 33.81 -16.10 -5.73
C ALA A 105 33.40 -16.68 -7.10
N LEU A 106 32.16 -16.41 -7.54
CA LEU A 106 31.70 -16.76 -8.88
C LEU A 106 32.46 -15.96 -9.96
N ASP A 107 32.85 -14.73 -9.64
CA ASP A 107 33.67 -13.89 -10.51
C ASP A 107 35.14 -14.33 -10.57
N LEU A 108 35.72 -14.86 -9.49
CA LEU A 108 37.11 -15.32 -9.49
C LEU A 108 37.29 -16.63 -10.26
N ALA A 109 36.22 -17.42 -10.38
CA ALA A 109 36.16 -18.60 -11.26
C ALA A 109 36.11 -18.24 -12.78
N ARG A 110 36.12 -16.94 -13.15
CA ARG A 110 35.93 -16.40 -14.52
C ARG A 110 37.02 -16.69 -15.55
N SER A 111 38.10 -17.41 -15.24
CA SER A 111 39.10 -17.73 -16.28
C SER A 111 38.59 -18.75 -17.33
N SER A 112 37.39 -19.32 -17.17
CA SER A 112 36.67 -20.04 -18.24
C SER A 112 35.14 -20.03 -18.06
N SER A 113 34.42 -19.42 -19.02
CA SER A 113 33.06 -19.76 -19.50
C SER A 113 31.84 -19.94 -18.57
N VAL A 114 31.86 -19.58 -17.28
CA VAL A 114 30.68 -19.86 -16.41
C VAL A 114 29.43 -18.99 -16.71
N LEU A 115 29.57 -17.76 -17.19
CA LEU A 115 28.42 -16.96 -17.67
C LEU A 115 27.80 -17.47 -18.98
N GLU A 116 28.51 -18.37 -19.70
CA GLU A 116 27.97 -19.08 -20.86
C GLU A 116 27.04 -20.24 -20.43
N GLU A 117 27.25 -20.82 -19.24
CA GLU A 117 26.36 -21.85 -18.67
C GLU A 117 25.09 -21.27 -18.02
N HIS A 118 25.10 -20.00 -17.64
CA HIS A 118 23.93 -19.32 -17.06
C HIS A 118 22.91 -18.95 -18.14
N THR A 119 21.61 -19.18 -17.89
CA THR A 119 20.58 -18.61 -18.76
C THR A 119 20.49 -17.09 -18.52
N PRO A 120 19.89 -16.32 -19.46
CA PRO A 120 19.66 -14.88 -19.25
C PRO A 120 18.94 -14.56 -17.94
N LEU A 121 18.10 -15.48 -17.44
CA LEU A 121 17.41 -15.30 -16.16
C LEU A 121 18.39 -15.32 -14.97
N GLU A 122 19.32 -16.28 -14.91
CA GLU A 122 20.28 -16.36 -13.80
C GLU A 122 21.32 -15.22 -13.88
N ARG A 123 21.77 -14.84 -15.08
CA ARG A 123 22.66 -13.67 -15.22
C ARG A 123 21.98 -12.39 -14.76
N GLY A 124 20.72 -12.21 -15.15
CA GLY A 124 19.92 -11.08 -14.67
C GLY A 124 19.69 -11.10 -13.16
N LEU A 125 19.43 -12.27 -12.57
CA LEU A 125 19.31 -12.42 -11.12
C LEU A 125 20.63 -12.13 -10.39
N TYR A 126 21.77 -12.60 -10.92
CA TYR A 126 23.09 -12.29 -10.42
C TYR A 126 23.31 -10.78 -10.36
N TRP A 127 23.08 -10.07 -11.47
CA TRP A 127 23.33 -8.63 -11.54
C TRP A 127 22.37 -7.82 -10.68
N ARG A 128 21.09 -8.19 -10.65
CA ARG A 128 20.09 -7.59 -9.75
C ARG A 128 20.47 -7.77 -8.28
N THR A 129 20.86 -8.98 -7.88
CA THR A 129 21.27 -9.30 -6.50
C THR A 129 22.53 -8.54 -6.13
N ARG A 130 23.52 -8.51 -7.03
CA ARG A 130 24.75 -7.74 -6.86
C ARG A 130 24.45 -6.25 -6.67
N GLY A 131 23.59 -5.67 -7.50
CA GLY A 131 23.19 -4.27 -7.37
C GLY A 131 22.56 -3.97 -6.01
N GLU A 132 21.64 -4.80 -5.55
CA GLU A 132 21.03 -4.60 -4.23
C GLU A 132 22.05 -4.75 -3.08
N VAL A 133 22.91 -5.77 -3.10
CA VAL A 133 23.97 -5.96 -2.09
C VAL A 133 24.93 -4.77 -2.06
N LEU A 134 25.41 -4.31 -3.22
CA LEU A 134 26.30 -3.16 -3.34
C LEU A 134 25.65 -1.91 -2.74
N PHE A 135 24.37 -1.67 -3.00
CA PHE A 135 23.63 -0.55 -2.40
C PHE A 135 23.58 -0.66 -0.88
N ARG A 136 23.23 -1.84 -0.34
CA ARG A 136 23.15 -2.08 1.12
C ARG A 136 24.50 -1.89 1.81
N LEU A 137 25.60 -2.16 1.12
CA LEU A 137 26.97 -1.98 1.60
C LEU A 137 27.55 -0.58 1.30
N GLY A 138 26.78 0.33 0.68
CA GLY A 138 27.20 1.69 0.37
C GLY A 138 28.25 1.80 -0.73
N ARG A 139 28.30 0.84 -1.66
CA ARG A 139 29.20 0.84 -2.83
C ARG A 139 28.57 1.62 -3.98
N ALA A 140 29.35 2.43 -4.71
CA ALA A 140 28.85 3.37 -5.71
C ALA A 140 28.38 2.67 -7.01
N GLU A 141 28.90 1.48 -7.28
CA GLU A 141 28.72 0.72 -8.52
C GLU A 141 27.38 -0.04 -8.57
N TRP A 142 26.53 0.12 -7.55
CA TRP A 142 25.27 -0.61 -7.41
C TRP A 142 24.34 -0.41 -8.62
N HIS A 143 24.29 0.80 -9.17
CA HIS A 143 23.39 1.13 -10.27
C HIS A 143 23.86 0.50 -11.60
N GLU A 144 25.17 0.42 -11.84
CA GLU A 144 25.73 -0.24 -13.03
C GLU A 144 25.33 -1.72 -13.08
N ALA A 145 25.25 -2.39 -11.93
CA ALA A 145 24.78 -3.76 -11.85
C ALA A 145 23.31 -3.88 -12.33
N PHE A 146 22.42 -2.93 -12.02
CA PHE A 146 21.06 -2.93 -12.56
C PHE A 146 21.01 -2.69 -14.07
N VAL A 147 21.91 -1.84 -14.61
CA VAL A 147 22.06 -1.67 -16.06
C VAL A 147 22.46 -2.98 -16.74
N LYS A 148 23.37 -3.75 -16.14
CA LYS A 148 23.75 -5.08 -16.64
C LYS A 148 22.59 -6.08 -16.53
N ALA A 149 21.86 -6.09 -15.41
CA ALA A 149 20.68 -6.93 -15.23
C ALA A 149 19.62 -6.67 -16.31
N ARG A 150 19.40 -5.39 -16.65
CA ARG A 150 18.47 -4.96 -17.71
C ARG A 150 18.84 -5.52 -19.10
N GLY A 151 20.13 -5.72 -19.38
CA GLY A 151 20.59 -6.32 -20.65
C GLY A 151 20.18 -7.79 -20.81
N ASP A 152 20.06 -8.53 -19.70
CA ASP A 152 19.74 -9.96 -19.69
C ASP A 152 18.24 -10.26 -19.46
N LEU A 153 17.52 -9.39 -18.73
CA LEU A 153 16.14 -9.63 -18.29
C LEU A 153 15.09 -9.16 -19.30
N LYS A 154 13.97 -9.90 -19.39
CA LYS A 154 12.79 -9.55 -20.20
C LYS A 154 11.49 -9.83 -19.46
N GLY A 155 10.38 -9.24 -19.92
CA GLY A 155 9.03 -9.48 -19.39
C GLY A 155 8.94 -9.23 -17.88
N ALA A 156 8.18 -10.07 -17.16
CA ALA A 156 7.99 -9.93 -15.72
C ALA A 156 9.29 -9.94 -14.91
N ALA A 157 10.34 -10.65 -15.35
CA ALA A 157 11.62 -10.66 -14.66
C ALA A 157 12.31 -9.28 -14.71
N LEU A 158 12.25 -8.61 -15.86
CA LEU A 158 12.71 -7.22 -16.00
C LEU A 158 11.85 -6.29 -15.14
N GLY A 159 10.52 -6.42 -15.19
CA GLY A 159 9.59 -5.64 -14.37
C GLY A 159 9.91 -5.71 -12.87
N ARG A 160 10.20 -6.91 -12.35
CA ARG A 160 10.60 -7.13 -10.94
C ARG A 160 11.94 -6.45 -10.62
N SER A 161 12.90 -6.50 -11.54
CA SER A 161 14.20 -5.81 -11.37
C SER A 161 14.03 -4.30 -11.33
N LEU A 162 13.20 -3.73 -12.20
CA LEU A 162 12.89 -2.30 -12.22
C LEU A 162 12.19 -1.85 -10.92
N VAL A 163 11.30 -2.68 -10.35
CA VAL A 163 10.67 -2.36 -9.06
C VAL A 163 11.71 -2.18 -7.95
N ASP A 164 12.67 -3.10 -7.85
CA ASP A 164 13.75 -3.02 -6.87
C ASP A 164 14.64 -1.81 -7.13
N GLU A 165 15.09 -1.62 -8.39
CA GLU A 165 15.92 -0.49 -8.81
C GLU A 165 15.27 0.85 -8.44
N GLY A 166 13.98 1.02 -8.76
CA GLY A 166 13.21 2.21 -8.39
C GLY A 166 13.17 2.43 -6.88
N GLY A 167 13.08 1.36 -6.08
CA GLY A 167 13.18 1.42 -4.62
C GLY A 167 14.52 1.96 -4.14
N LEU A 168 15.62 1.47 -4.70
CA LEU A 168 16.97 1.93 -4.33
C LEU A 168 17.23 3.37 -4.79
N LEU A 169 16.77 3.74 -5.99
CA LEU A 169 16.79 5.12 -6.49
C LEU A 169 16.03 6.05 -5.55
N TYR A 170 14.85 5.64 -5.07
CA TYR A 170 14.07 6.43 -4.12
C TYR A 170 14.79 6.61 -2.79
N LEU A 171 15.38 5.55 -2.24
CA LEU A 171 16.14 5.59 -0.99
C LEU A 171 17.42 6.43 -1.10
N SER A 172 18.06 6.48 -2.28
CA SER A 172 19.20 7.39 -2.55
C SER A 172 18.80 8.84 -2.80
N GLY A 173 17.51 9.19 -2.70
CA GLY A 173 17.03 10.55 -2.93
C GLY A 173 16.75 10.90 -4.40
N GLN A 174 17.03 9.99 -5.35
CA GLN A 174 16.79 10.19 -6.78
C GLN A 174 15.32 9.95 -7.15
N ARG A 175 14.41 10.70 -6.51
CA ARG A 175 12.95 10.49 -6.59
C ARG A 175 12.39 10.58 -8.01
N SER A 176 12.94 11.45 -8.86
CA SER A 176 12.50 11.57 -10.27
C SER A 176 12.87 10.33 -11.09
N ALA A 177 14.10 9.82 -10.94
CA ALA A 177 14.53 8.60 -11.62
C ALA A 177 13.71 7.38 -11.14
N ALA A 178 13.48 7.27 -9.83
CA ALA A 178 12.65 6.21 -9.25
C ALA A 178 11.24 6.16 -9.87
N ARG A 179 10.59 7.32 -10.04
CA ARG A 179 9.27 7.43 -10.66
C ARG A 179 9.26 6.93 -12.10
N VAL A 180 10.27 7.30 -12.90
CA VAL A 180 10.40 6.85 -14.29
C VAL A 180 10.56 5.33 -14.35
N VAL A 181 11.44 4.77 -13.53
CA VAL A 181 11.72 3.32 -13.49
C VAL A 181 10.47 2.53 -13.05
N TRP A 182 9.75 2.98 -12.03
CA TRP A 182 8.50 2.32 -11.62
C TRP A 182 7.40 2.45 -12.67
N ALA A 183 7.28 3.58 -13.36
CA ALA A 183 6.32 3.75 -14.44
C ALA A 183 6.62 2.80 -15.60
N GLU A 184 7.90 2.62 -15.97
CA GLU A 184 8.33 1.62 -16.95
C GLU A 184 7.97 0.19 -16.49
N ALA A 185 8.21 -0.14 -15.21
CA ALA A 185 7.92 -1.47 -14.67
C ALA A 185 6.44 -1.89 -14.85
N LEU A 186 5.50 -0.95 -14.83
CA LEU A 186 4.07 -1.23 -15.02
C LEU A 186 3.78 -1.93 -16.35
N ALA A 187 4.55 -1.64 -17.41
CA ALA A 187 4.37 -2.23 -18.73
C ALA A 187 4.66 -3.73 -18.74
N TYR A 188 5.57 -4.19 -17.88
CA TYR A 188 6.06 -5.56 -17.83
C TYR A 188 5.35 -6.45 -16.79
N LEU A 189 4.54 -5.85 -15.92
CA LEU A 189 3.96 -6.52 -14.74
C LEU A 189 2.46 -6.79 -14.86
N ARG A 190 1.86 -6.66 -16.04
CA ARG A 190 0.40 -6.85 -16.24
C ARG A 190 -0.10 -8.21 -15.74
N ASP A 191 0.72 -9.24 -15.91
CA ASP A 191 0.42 -10.63 -15.52
C ASP A 191 0.97 -11.01 -14.13
N ASP A 192 1.54 -10.05 -13.40
CA ASP A 192 2.06 -10.24 -12.04
C ASP A 192 1.38 -9.25 -11.08
N PRO A 193 0.18 -9.57 -10.57
CA PRO A 193 -0.61 -8.61 -9.79
C PRO A 193 0.05 -8.16 -8.50
N TYR A 194 0.91 -9.00 -7.90
CA TYR A 194 1.65 -8.62 -6.69
C TYR A 194 2.64 -7.49 -7.01
N TYR A 195 3.53 -7.73 -7.98
CA TYR A 195 4.54 -6.72 -8.31
C TYR A 195 3.94 -5.50 -9.01
N LEU A 196 2.83 -5.67 -9.74
CA LEU A 196 2.08 -4.54 -10.27
C LEU A 196 1.47 -3.68 -9.15
N ALA A 197 0.90 -4.29 -8.12
CA ALA A 197 0.40 -3.56 -6.94
C ALA A 197 1.56 -2.84 -6.22
N TRP A 198 2.73 -3.47 -6.11
CA TRP A 198 3.91 -2.85 -5.54
C TRP A 198 4.39 -1.66 -6.36
N ALA A 199 4.61 -1.82 -7.67
CA ALA A 199 5.02 -0.73 -8.55
C ALA A 199 4.03 0.46 -8.50
N ARG A 200 2.73 0.17 -8.52
CA ARG A 200 1.66 1.19 -8.37
C ARG A 200 1.73 1.90 -7.01
N HIS A 201 1.88 1.17 -5.92
CA HIS A 201 2.01 1.76 -4.59
C HIS A 201 3.26 2.63 -4.44
N SER A 202 4.41 2.15 -4.93
CA SER A 202 5.67 2.89 -4.85
C SER A 202 5.62 4.17 -5.67
N LEU A 203 5.12 4.10 -6.91
CA LEU A 203 4.90 5.26 -7.76
C LEU A 203 3.91 6.24 -7.12
N GLY A 204 2.77 5.75 -6.61
CA GLY A 204 1.78 6.57 -5.93
C GLY A 204 2.37 7.30 -4.71
N THR A 205 3.08 6.59 -3.84
CA THR A 205 3.73 7.17 -2.66
C THR A 205 4.74 8.26 -3.03
N ALA A 206 5.54 8.03 -4.07
CA ALA A 206 6.52 9.00 -4.56
C ALA A 206 5.89 10.25 -5.20
N LEU A 207 4.61 10.17 -5.58
CA LEU A 207 3.86 11.27 -6.21
C LEU A 207 3.05 12.11 -5.23
N ILE A 208 2.88 11.69 -3.98
CA ILE A 208 2.04 12.40 -2.99
C ILE A 208 2.42 13.88 -2.86
N LYS A 209 3.71 14.21 -2.87
CA LYS A 209 4.16 15.60 -2.71
C LYS A 209 3.96 16.46 -3.96
N ASP A 210 4.07 15.87 -5.15
CA ASP A 210 4.18 16.62 -6.41
C ASP A 210 2.89 16.58 -7.25
N ARG A 211 2.20 15.43 -7.27
CA ARG A 211 1.03 15.13 -8.11
C ARG A 211 0.05 14.23 -7.33
N PRO A 212 -0.58 14.73 -6.26
CA PRO A 212 -1.35 13.90 -5.33
C PRO A 212 -2.61 13.27 -5.97
N GLU A 213 -3.20 13.89 -7.00
CA GLU A 213 -4.34 13.30 -7.72
C GLU A 213 -3.93 12.05 -8.50
N GLU A 214 -2.79 12.12 -9.20
CA GLU A 214 -2.20 10.97 -9.89
C GLU A 214 -1.77 9.90 -8.87
N ALA A 215 -1.24 10.32 -7.72
CA ALA A 215 -0.91 9.41 -6.63
C ALA A 215 -2.12 8.61 -6.15
N GLU A 216 -3.27 9.25 -5.92
CA GLU A 216 -4.49 8.55 -5.49
C GLU A 216 -4.95 7.53 -6.54
N GLN A 217 -4.86 7.84 -7.83
CA GLN A 217 -5.20 6.88 -8.89
C GLN A 217 -4.33 5.62 -8.84
N HIS A 218 -3.02 5.78 -8.69
CA HIS A 218 -2.10 4.66 -8.56
C HIS A 218 -2.38 3.82 -7.30
N LEU A 219 -2.68 4.48 -6.18
CA LEU A 219 -2.94 3.82 -4.90
C LEU A 219 -4.28 3.10 -4.89
N LEU A 220 -5.33 3.67 -5.49
CA LEU A 220 -6.61 2.99 -5.70
C LEU A 220 -6.44 1.73 -6.55
N GLU A 221 -5.62 1.79 -7.60
CA GLU A 221 -5.32 0.61 -8.42
C GLU A 221 -4.52 -0.45 -7.65
N ALA A 222 -3.57 -0.06 -6.81
CA ALA A 222 -2.87 -0.98 -5.91
C ALA A 222 -3.82 -1.67 -4.91
N VAL A 223 -4.78 -0.93 -4.34
CA VAL A 223 -5.82 -1.49 -3.47
C VAL A 223 -6.74 -2.43 -4.25
N ARG A 224 -7.08 -2.11 -5.50
CA ARG A 224 -7.89 -3.00 -6.36
C ARG A 224 -7.15 -4.30 -6.67
N LEU A 225 -5.87 -4.23 -7.03
CA LEU A 225 -5.03 -5.39 -7.37
C LEU A 225 -4.82 -6.31 -6.17
N SER A 226 -4.61 -5.76 -4.98
CA SER A 226 -4.44 -6.52 -3.72
C SER A 226 -5.70 -7.24 -3.22
N ARG A 227 -6.85 -7.09 -3.90
CA ARG A 227 -8.02 -7.96 -3.68
C ARG A 227 -7.83 -9.36 -4.24
N LYS A 228 -6.93 -9.54 -5.21
CA LYS A 228 -6.59 -10.88 -5.74
C LYS A 228 -5.81 -11.66 -4.68
N ALA A 229 -6.08 -12.95 -4.55
CA ALA A 229 -5.42 -13.82 -3.57
C ALA A 229 -3.88 -13.70 -3.61
N VAL A 230 -3.29 -13.72 -4.81
CA VAL A 230 -1.84 -13.58 -5.06
C VAL A 230 -1.20 -12.28 -4.55
N ALA A 231 -1.99 -11.23 -4.30
CA ALA A 231 -1.51 -9.91 -3.90
C ALA A 231 -2.10 -9.46 -2.55
N ARG A 232 -2.76 -10.38 -1.83
CA ARG A 232 -3.46 -10.09 -0.57
C ARG A 232 -2.53 -9.55 0.50
N GLU A 233 -1.32 -10.10 0.62
CA GLU A 233 -0.30 -9.67 1.57
C GLU A 233 0.15 -8.22 1.35
N PHE A 234 -0.04 -7.69 0.12
CA PHE A 234 0.32 -6.32 -0.20
C PHE A 234 -0.80 -5.30 0.14
N ARG A 235 -1.97 -5.79 0.58
CA ARG A 235 -3.15 -4.94 0.79
C ARG A 235 -2.94 -3.87 1.85
N ALA A 236 -2.30 -4.20 2.96
CA ALA A 236 -2.05 -3.25 4.04
C ALA A 236 -1.19 -2.07 3.56
N ARG A 237 -0.09 -2.34 2.83
CA ARG A 237 0.76 -1.31 2.20
C ARG A 237 -0.03 -0.41 1.25
N ALA A 238 -0.83 -1.00 0.35
CA ALA A 238 -1.65 -0.25 -0.59
C ALA A 238 -2.64 0.70 0.13
N LEU A 239 -3.29 0.23 1.19
CA LEU A 239 -4.22 1.01 1.99
C LEU A 239 -3.50 2.10 2.81
N CYS A 240 -2.32 1.84 3.36
CA CYS A 240 -1.49 2.84 4.02
C CYS A 240 -1.10 3.99 3.08
N GLY A 241 -0.72 3.67 1.84
CA GLY A 241 -0.44 4.68 0.82
C GLY A 241 -1.69 5.48 0.47
N LEU A 242 -2.85 4.84 0.29
CA LEU A 242 -4.13 5.52 0.07
C LEU A 242 -4.51 6.46 1.23
N GLY A 243 -4.27 6.02 2.48
CA GLY A 243 -4.43 6.87 3.65
C GLY A 243 -3.51 8.08 3.63
N ALA A 244 -2.24 7.91 3.23
CA ALA A 244 -1.27 8.98 3.18
C ALA A 244 -1.64 10.07 2.15
N VAL A 245 -2.09 9.67 0.95
CA VAL A 245 -2.50 10.66 -0.07
C VAL A 245 -3.78 11.39 0.33
N ARG A 246 -4.78 10.69 0.89
CA ARG A 246 -6.01 11.32 1.41
C ARG A 246 -5.74 12.28 2.55
N ARG A 247 -4.80 11.93 3.43
CA ARG A 247 -4.34 12.83 4.49
C ARG A 247 -3.69 14.09 3.92
N SER A 248 -2.91 13.95 2.83
CA SER A 248 -2.29 15.11 2.15
C SER A 248 -3.31 16.09 1.55
N PHE A 249 -4.50 15.60 1.20
CA PHE A 249 -5.65 16.42 0.78
C PHE A 249 -6.44 17.05 1.93
N GLY A 250 -6.16 16.70 3.19
CA GLY A 250 -6.97 17.13 4.34
C GLY A 250 -8.21 16.26 4.60
N GLU A 251 -8.37 15.17 3.87
CA GLU A 251 -9.53 14.27 3.96
C GLU A 251 -9.34 13.25 5.08
N TRP A 252 -9.18 13.74 6.30
CA TRP A 252 -8.70 12.94 7.42
C TRP A 252 -9.65 11.80 7.78
N GLU A 253 -10.97 11.98 7.70
CA GLU A 253 -11.93 10.89 7.90
C GLU A 253 -11.75 9.77 6.85
N ARG A 254 -11.40 10.11 5.60
CA ARG A 254 -11.14 9.11 4.56
C ARG A 254 -9.78 8.44 4.70
N ALA A 255 -8.79 9.18 5.17
CA ALA A 255 -7.49 8.65 5.51
C ALA A 255 -7.56 7.68 6.70
N LEU A 256 -8.33 8.07 7.73
CA LEU A 256 -8.57 7.32 8.94
C LEU A 256 -9.13 5.93 8.65
N GLU A 257 -10.17 5.84 7.80
CA GLU A 257 -10.74 4.56 7.37
C GLU A 257 -9.71 3.69 6.62
N SER A 258 -8.89 4.31 5.77
CA SER A 258 -7.87 3.59 4.99
C SER A 258 -6.81 2.96 5.91
N TYR A 259 -6.32 3.70 6.92
CA TYR A 259 -5.37 3.18 7.89
C TYR A 259 -5.99 2.15 8.84
N HIS A 260 -7.24 2.35 9.23
CA HIS A 260 -7.97 1.37 10.05
C HIS A 260 -8.11 0.04 9.30
N GLU A 261 -8.55 0.05 8.04
CA GLU A 261 -8.60 -1.16 7.21
C GLU A 261 -7.19 -1.78 7.04
N ALA A 262 -6.16 -0.95 6.83
CA ALA A 262 -4.78 -1.42 6.70
C ALA A 262 -4.31 -2.18 7.95
N ALA A 263 -4.61 -1.67 9.15
CA ALA A 263 -4.23 -2.30 10.41
C ALA A 263 -4.94 -3.64 10.64
N GLN A 264 -6.18 -3.78 10.16
CA GLN A 264 -6.95 -5.04 10.25
C GLN A 264 -6.45 -6.13 9.31
N VAL A 265 -5.89 -5.76 8.15
CA VAL A 265 -5.44 -6.70 7.12
C VAL A 265 -3.92 -6.89 7.07
N ALA A 266 -3.17 -6.23 7.95
CA ALA A 266 -1.72 -6.36 8.03
C ALA A 266 -1.29 -7.81 8.33
N CYS A 267 -0.36 -8.31 7.53
CA CYS A 267 0.16 -9.68 7.65
C CYS A 267 1.51 -9.75 8.38
N ASP A 268 2.22 -8.63 8.51
CA ASP A 268 3.51 -8.54 9.19
C ASP A 268 3.58 -7.34 10.16
N ARG A 269 4.63 -7.34 10.99
CA ARG A 269 4.84 -6.36 12.06
C ARG A 269 5.03 -4.94 11.53
N ASP A 270 5.73 -4.79 10.40
CA ASP A 270 6.08 -3.50 9.82
C ASP A 270 4.84 -2.84 9.20
N ASP A 271 4.05 -3.62 8.45
CA ASP A 271 2.79 -3.16 7.88
C ASP A 271 1.80 -2.75 8.97
N ARG A 272 1.75 -3.53 10.07
CA ARG A 272 0.91 -3.20 11.23
C ARG A 272 1.39 -1.93 11.92
N GLN A 273 2.70 -1.77 12.17
CA GLN A 273 3.28 -0.56 12.75
C GLN A 273 2.92 0.67 11.92
N GLN A 274 3.13 0.60 10.60
CA GLN A 274 2.89 1.71 9.69
C GLN A 274 1.41 2.10 9.63
N ALA A 275 0.50 1.11 9.63
CA ALA A 275 -0.94 1.35 9.65
C ALA A 275 -1.40 2.00 10.96
N LEU A 276 -0.96 1.48 12.11
CA LEU A 276 -1.28 2.02 13.43
C LEU A 276 -0.74 3.43 13.62
N TRP A 277 0.49 3.70 13.15
CA TRP A 277 1.05 5.05 13.15
C TRP A 277 0.21 6.00 12.30
N GLY A 278 -0.10 5.63 11.05
CA GLY A 278 -0.91 6.47 10.17
C GLY A 278 -2.30 6.75 10.75
N TYR A 279 -2.90 5.75 11.38
CA TYR A 279 -4.18 5.85 12.08
C TYR A 279 -4.09 6.83 13.27
N GLY A 280 -3.12 6.63 14.17
CA GLY A 280 -2.89 7.50 15.33
C GLY A 280 -2.56 8.95 14.95
N HIS A 281 -1.70 9.16 13.96
CA HIS A 281 -1.38 10.49 13.46
C HIS A 281 -2.63 11.19 12.89
N THR A 282 -3.47 10.47 12.15
CA THR A 282 -4.70 11.03 11.58
C THR A 282 -5.74 11.35 12.66
N LEU A 283 -5.87 10.53 13.70
CA LEU A 283 -6.72 10.82 14.87
C LEU A 283 -6.29 12.12 15.57
N ARG A 284 -4.98 12.37 15.66
CA ARG A 284 -4.45 13.60 16.25
C ARG A 284 -4.82 14.84 15.44
N LEU A 285 -4.79 14.75 14.12
CA LEU A 285 -5.26 15.83 13.22
C LEU A 285 -6.77 16.11 13.39
N LEU A 286 -7.56 15.07 13.64
CA LEU A 286 -8.99 15.16 13.96
C LEU A 286 -9.28 15.64 15.40
N GLY A 287 -8.24 15.91 16.22
CA GLY A 287 -8.39 16.31 17.63
C GLY A 287 -8.76 15.16 18.58
N ARG A 288 -8.82 13.91 18.10
CA ARG A 288 -9.12 12.71 18.89
C ARG A 288 -7.85 12.17 19.57
N THR A 289 -7.22 13.02 20.38
CA THR A 289 -5.83 12.84 20.84
C THR A 289 -5.64 11.65 21.80
N GLU A 290 -6.62 11.36 22.66
CA GLU A 290 -6.54 10.18 23.55
C GLU A 290 -6.52 8.87 22.75
N GLU A 291 -7.40 8.76 21.76
CA GLU A 291 -7.40 7.62 20.84
C GLU A 291 -6.11 7.56 20.03
N ALA A 292 -5.61 8.70 19.56
CA ALA A 292 -4.33 8.79 18.85
C ALA A 292 -3.18 8.20 19.68
N LEU A 293 -3.06 8.60 20.95
CA LEU A 293 -2.01 8.12 21.85
C LEU A 293 -2.08 6.60 22.04
N ALA A 294 -3.28 6.02 22.17
CA ALA A 294 -3.44 4.58 22.26
C ALA A 294 -2.91 3.86 21.00
N GLN A 295 -3.25 4.36 19.81
CA GLN A 295 -2.81 3.74 18.55
C GLN A 295 -1.29 3.89 18.31
N LEU A 296 -0.72 5.04 18.65
CA LEU A 296 0.72 5.28 18.58
C LEU A 296 1.49 4.39 19.56
N THR A 297 0.92 4.10 20.73
CA THR A 297 1.51 3.16 21.69
C THR A 297 1.52 1.73 21.14
N LEU A 298 0.42 1.28 20.52
CA LEU A 298 0.38 -0.01 19.83
C LEU A 298 1.37 -0.09 18.65
N ALA A 299 1.57 1.03 17.93
CA ALA A 299 2.60 1.10 16.88
C ALA A 299 4.01 0.97 17.48
N LEU A 300 4.26 1.56 18.65
CA LEU A 300 5.55 1.49 19.33
C LEU A 300 5.87 0.06 19.83
N GLU A 301 4.87 -0.69 20.28
CA GLU A 301 5.01 -2.11 20.63
C GLU A 301 5.44 -2.97 19.42
N CYS A 302 5.16 -2.51 18.20
CA CYS A 302 5.63 -3.14 16.97
C CYS A 302 7.09 -2.76 16.62
N ASP A 303 7.75 -1.90 17.38
CA ASP A 303 9.17 -1.55 17.17
C ASP A 303 10.11 -2.51 17.92
N PRO A 304 11.16 -3.09 17.30
CA PRO A 304 12.17 -3.87 18.03
C PRO A 304 13.02 -3.03 19.00
N SER A 305 13.09 -1.71 18.80
CA SER A 305 13.87 -0.78 19.61
C SER A 305 13.02 0.41 20.11
N PRO A 306 12.02 0.18 20.99
CA PRO A 306 11.07 1.22 21.40
C PRO A 306 11.71 2.49 21.98
N ALA A 307 12.82 2.36 22.73
CA ALA A 307 13.46 3.48 23.40
C ALA A 307 14.06 4.53 22.44
N SER A 308 14.53 4.11 21.26
CA SER A 308 15.10 5.01 20.23
C SER A 308 14.16 5.23 19.05
N SER A 309 12.93 4.71 19.13
CA SER A 309 11.96 4.74 18.04
C SER A 309 11.60 6.17 17.63
N TRP A 310 11.48 6.37 16.33
CA TRP A 310 10.99 7.62 15.76
C TRP A 310 9.55 7.94 16.17
N LEU A 311 8.76 6.93 16.56
CA LEU A 311 7.37 7.07 17.02
C LEU A 311 7.26 7.90 18.31
N ASN A 312 8.33 7.96 19.10
CA ASN A 312 8.33 8.73 20.33
C ASN A 312 8.14 10.24 20.08
N ALA A 313 8.49 10.75 18.89
CA ALA A 313 8.20 12.13 18.52
C ALA A 313 6.67 12.37 18.38
N ASP A 314 5.94 11.45 17.75
CA ASP A 314 4.49 11.52 17.62
C ASP A 314 3.78 11.33 18.98
N ILE A 315 4.30 10.40 19.81
CA ILE A 315 3.80 10.19 21.18
C ILE A 315 4.01 11.45 22.02
N ALA A 316 5.17 12.11 21.91
CA ALA A 316 5.42 13.38 22.58
C ALA A 316 4.43 14.46 22.15
N ALA A 317 4.14 14.54 20.85
CA ALA A 317 3.15 15.47 20.32
C ALA A 317 1.74 15.20 20.88
N ALA A 318 1.30 13.95 20.90
CA ALA A 318 0.01 13.56 21.45
C ALA A 318 -0.09 13.87 22.96
N ARG A 319 0.93 13.53 23.75
CA ARG A 319 0.99 13.85 25.18
C ARG A 319 0.92 15.34 25.45
N LEU A 320 1.66 16.13 24.66
CA LEU A 320 1.66 17.58 24.83
C LEU A 320 0.29 18.20 24.52
N MET A 321 -0.41 17.70 23.50
CA MET A 321 -1.78 18.11 23.18
C MET A 321 -2.79 17.76 24.29
N LEU A 322 -2.54 16.68 25.04
CA LEU A 322 -3.33 16.32 26.24
C LEU A 322 -2.92 17.11 27.50
N GLY A 323 -1.91 17.98 27.41
CA GLY A 323 -1.40 18.75 28.56
C GLY A 323 -0.33 18.02 29.39
N ASP A 324 0.06 16.80 29.03
CA ASP A 324 1.12 16.04 29.70
C ASP A 324 2.51 16.50 29.24
N VAL A 325 2.96 17.61 29.82
CA VAL A 325 4.27 18.23 29.53
C VAL A 325 5.43 17.30 29.92
N ALA A 326 5.37 16.69 31.09
CA ALA A 326 6.43 15.83 31.59
C ALA A 326 6.57 14.56 30.73
N GLY A 327 5.46 13.92 30.38
CA GLY A 327 5.47 12.75 29.50
C GLY A 327 5.90 13.09 28.06
N ALA A 328 5.61 14.29 27.56
CA ALA A 328 6.12 14.76 26.27
C ALA A 328 7.64 14.94 26.30
N GLN A 329 8.18 15.59 27.34
CA GLN A 329 9.62 15.73 27.54
C GLN A 329 10.32 14.38 27.66
N ASN A 330 9.75 13.46 28.43
CA ASN A 330 10.28 12.10 28.60
C ASN A 330 10.27 11.30 27.29
N ALA A 331 9.23 11.43 26.46
CA ALA A 331 9.19 10.77 25.16
C ALA A 331 10.27 11.32 24.21
N LEU A 332 10.65 12.59 24.34
CA LEU A 332 11.78 13.16 23.60
C LEU A 332 13.15 12.92 24.25
N ALA A 333 13.19 12.36 25.46
CA ALA A 333 14.41 12.13 26.21
C ALA A 333 15.13 10.87 25.70
N GLY A 334 16.09 11.05 24.79
CA GLY A 334 16.94 9.98 24.30
C GLY A 334 17.42 10.18 22.86
N PRO A 335 18.35 9.34 22.39
CA PRO A 335 18.76 9.33 20.99
C PRO A 335 17.64 8.71 20.15
N LEU A 336 16.79 9.55 19.58
CA LEU A 336 15.76 9.14 18.63
C LEU A 336 16.35 9.01 17.22
N VAL A 337 16.04 7.93 16.51
CA VAL A 337 16.45 7.72 15.11
C VAL A 337 15.47 8.43 14.18
N LEU A 338 15.70 9.72 13.89
CA LEU A 338 14.72 10.56 13.18
C LEU A 338 15.05 10.77 11.71
N GLY A 339 14.12 10.38 10.83
CA GLY A 339 14.08 10.84 9.45
C GLY A 339 13.66 12.32 9.33
N GLU A 340 13.49 12.79 8.09
CA GLU A 340 13.07 14.16 7.75
C GLU A 340 11.78 14.57 8.52
N ARG A 341 10.73 13.75 8.45
CA ARG A 341 9.47 13.96 9.18
C ARG A 341 9.67 14.02 10.69
N GLY A 342 10.37 13.03 11.27
CA GLY A 342 10.55 12.94 12.72
C GLY A 342 11.29 14.15 13.30
N ARG A 343 12.23 14.73 12.53
CA ARG A 343 12.90 15.98 12.89
C ARG A 343 11.94 17.18 12.90
N VAL A 344 11.02 17.27 11.94
CA VAL A 344 9.96 18.29 11.92
C VAL A 344 9.05 18.14 13.15
N VAL A 345 8.53 16.94 13.42
CA VAL A 345 7.65 16.70 14.57
C VAL A 345 8.37 17.08 15.87
N ARG A 346 9.61 16.63 16.05
CA ARG A 346 10.41 16.98 17.22
C ARG A 346 10.61 18.48 17.36
N ALA A 347 10.95 19.19 16.29
CA ALA A 347 11.15 20.64 16.31
C ALA A 347 9.86 21.37 16.73
N VAL A 348 8.71 20.98 16.16
CA VAL A 348 7.41 21.58 16.51
C VAL A 348 7.03 21.30 17.97
N VAL A 349 7.20 20.07 18.46
CA VAL A 349 6.91 19.73 19.85
C VAL A 349 7.84 20.49 20.82
N GLN A 350 9.13 20.62 20.49
CA GLN A 350 10.06 21.42 21.29
C GLN A 350 9.69 22.90 21.28
N ALA A 351 9.31 23.45 20.12
CA ALA A 351 8.83 24.84 20.02
C ALA A 351 7.56 25.05 20.85
N ALA A 352 6.60 24.13 20.83
CA ALA A 352 5.39 24.19 21.65
C ALA A 352 5.70 24.14 23.15
N LEU A 353 6.69 23.34 23.57
CA LEU A 353 7.17 23.32 24.96
C LEU A 353 7.77 24.68 25.37
N HIS A 354 8.63 25.27 24.55
CA HIS A 354 9.23 26.58 24.81
C HIS A 354 8.19 27.71 24.82
N HIS A 355 7.22 27.64 23.93
CA HIS A 355 6.08 28.55 23.89
C HIS A 355 5.32 28.56 25.23
N ARG A 356 4.98 27.37 25.75
CA ARG A 356 4.29 27.21 27.03
C ARG A 356 5.09 27.69 28.23
N SER A 357 6.42 27.71 28.15
CA SER A 357 7.30 28.26 29.19
C SER A 357 7.63 29.75 29.01
N GLY A 358 7.00 30.44 28.06
CA GLY A 358 7.24 31.87 27.77
C GLY A 358 8.52 32.18 26.98
N ALA A 359 9.22 31.17 26.48
CA ALA A 359 10.48 31.32 25.73
C ALA A 359 10.20 31.44 24.22
N TRP A 360 9.53 32.53 23.80
CA TRP A 360 9.07 32.71 22.41
C TRP A 360 10.21 32.72 21.38
N GLU A 361 11.32 33.41 21.66
CA GLU A 361 12.47 33.49 20.74
C GLU A 361 13.10 32.11 20.48
N ALA A 362 13.17 31.26 21.51
CA ALA A 362 13.65 29.88 21.37
C ALA A 362 12.71 29.02 20.53
N ALA A 363 11.39 29.19 20.69
CA ALA A 363 10.39 28.52 19.86
C ALA A 363 10.52 28.93 18.38
N GLN A 364 10.74 30.23 18.12
CA GLN A 364 10.94 30.75 16.76
C GLN A 364 12.22 30.20 16.12
N GLY A 365 13.33 30.18 16.85
CA GLY A 365 14.61 29.64 16.35
C GLY A 365 14.54 28.15 15.99
N LEU A 366 13.70 27.36 16.66
CA LEU A 366 13.49 25.94 16.33
C LEU A 366 12.69 25.71 15.05
N LEU A 367 11.86 26.68 14.66
CA LEU A 367 11.01 26.61 13.47
C LEU A 367 11.60 27.38 12.28
N GLU A 368 12.71 28.08 12.50
CA GLU A 368 13.40 28.84 11.46
C GLU A 368 13.85 27.93 10.31
N GLY A 369 13.55 28.35 9.08
CA GLY A 369 13.88 27.58 7.87
C GLY A 369 12.93 26.42 7.54
N LEU A 370 11.91 26.15 8.37
CA LEU A 370 10.86 25.21 7.99
C LEU A 370 9.91 25.83 6.97
N GLU A 371 9.72 25.15 5.83
CA GLU A 371 8.79 25.59 4.80
C GLU A 371 7.33 25.34 5.23
N PRO A 372 6.47 26.36 5.34
CA PRO A 372 5.07 26.18 5.73
C PRO A 372 4.27 25.30 4.74
N ALA A 373 4.69 25.26 3.48
CA ALA A 373 4.09 24.44 2.44
C ALA A 373 4.45 22.94 2.57
N ASN A 374 5.47 22.59 3.35
CA ASN A 374 5.82 21.21 3.61
C ASN A 374 4.65 20.51 4.32
N LEU A 375 4.23 19.36 3.78
CA LEU A 375 3.10 18.59 4.29
C LEU A 375 3.15 18.36 5.81
N TRP A 376 4.31 17.97 6.34
CA TRP A 376 4.43 17.61 7.75
C TRP A 376 4.44 18.85 8.65
N VAL A 377 5.06 19.94 8.21
CA VAL A 377 5.03 21.22 8.93
C VAL A 377 3.58 21.71 9.05
N ARG A 378 2.84 21.68 7.93
CA ARG A 378 1.43 22.07 7.87
C ARG A 378 0.55 21.24 8.81
N GLU A 379 0.75 19.93 8.83
CA GLU A 379 0.00 19.01 9.71
C GLU A 379 0.31 19.22 11.19
N GLU A 380 1.57 19.39 11.56
CA GLU A 380 1.92 19.65 12.96
C GLU A 380 1.42 21.01 13.42
N LEU A 381 1.48 22.05 12.58
CA LEU A 381 0.92 23.36 12.91
C LEU A 381 -0.60 23.40 12.93
N HIS A 382 -1.28 22.43 12.30
CA HIS A 382 -2.71 22.26 12.53
C HIS A 382 -2.98 21.80 13.97
N CYS A 383 -2.17 20.89 14.48
CA CYS A 383 -2.25 20.41 15.88
C CYS A 383 -1.77 21.45 16.91
N PHE A 384 -0.83 22.33 16.53
CA PHE A 384 -0.25 23.39 17.38
C PHE A 384 -0.44 24.78 16.72
N PRO A 385 -1.68 25.27 16.59
CA PRO A 385 -1.98 26.51 15.89
C PRO A 385 -1.33 27.75 16.51
N GLU A 386 -1.00 27.72 17.80
CA GLU A 386 -0.30 28.77 18.53
C GLU A 386 1.10 29.08 17.99
N LEU A 387 1.72 28.13 17.28
CA LEU A 387 3.05 28.27 16.69
C LEU A 387 3.04 28.85 15.28
N LYS A 388 1.88 29.01 14.64
CA LYS A 388 1.77 29.58 13.29
C LYS A 388 2.47 30.94 13.15
N PRO A 389 2.39 31.88 14.12
CA PRO A 389 3.08 33.17 14.02
C PRO A 389 4.61 33.06 14.06
N CYS A 390 5.18 31.94 14.51
CA CYS A 390 6.61 31.71 14.48
C CYS A 390 7.14 31.48 13.05
N LEU A 391 6.27 31.10 12.11
CA LEU A 391 6.62 31.02 10.70
C LEU A 391 6.42 32.38 10.05
N GLY A 392 7.47 32.91 9.43
CA GLY A 392 7.44 34.20 8.73
C GLY A 392 6.53 34.24 7.48
N GLN A 393 5.80 33.16 7.19
CA GLN A 393 4.87 33.04 6.07
C GLN A 393 3.64 32.23 6.47
N PRO A 394 2.44 32.58 5.97
CA PRO A 394 1.22 31.85 6.27
C PRO A 394 1.25 30.45 5.66
N ALA A 395 0.87 29.44 6.45
CA ALA A 395 0.69 28.08 5.94
C ALA A 395 -0.56 28.00 5.05
N PRO A 396 -0.52 27.27 3.93
CA PRO A 396 -1.69 27.10 3.07
C PRO A 396 -2.79 26.35 3.82
N GLU A 397 -4.02 26.88 3.78
CA GLU A 397 -5.18 26.21 4.33
C GLU A 397 -5.51 24.95 3.53
N VAL A 398 -5.89 23.89 4.24
CA VAL A 398 -6.34 22.64 3.61
C VAL A 398 -7.84 22.53 3.82
N PRO A 399 -8.65 22.45 2.76
CA PRO A 399 -10.07 22.24 2.90
C PRO A 399 -10.32 20.87 3.55
N GLN A 400 -10.88 20.88 4.75
CA GLN A 400 -11.20 19.66 5.52
C GLN A 400 -12.62 19.16 5.23
N LYS A 401 -13.48 20.03 4.68
CA LYS A 401 -14.87 19.68 4.38
C LYS A 401 -14.93 18.78 3.15
N LEU A 402 -15.55 17.62 3.28
CA LEU A 402 -15.80 16.71 2.17
C LEU A 402 -16.98 17.22 1.36
N CYS A 403 -16.78 17.42 0.06
CA CYS A 403 -17.83 17.71 -0.92
C CYS A 403 -18.09 16.46 -1.76
N VAL A 404 -19.32 15.96 -1.75
CA VAL A 404 -19.75 14.81 -2.55
C VAL A 404 -20.65 15.31 -3.66
N GLU A 405 -20.15 15.20 -4.89
CA GLU A 405 -20.89 15.57 -6.10
C GLU A 405 -21.51 14.31 -6.69
N VAL A 406 -22.84 14.33 -6.89
CA VAL A 406 -23.60 13.21 -7.43
C VAL A 406 -24.36 13.66 -8.67
N ASN A 407 -24.01 13.08 -9.81
CA ASN A 407 -24.71 13.27 -11.08
C ASN A 407 -25.42 11.97 -11.47
N PRO A 408 -26.75 11.88 -11.30
CA PRO A 408 -27.52 10.69 -11.66
C PRO A 408 -27.89 10.64 -13.16
N PHE A 409 -27.62 11.68 -13.95
CA PHE A 409 -28.01 11.72 -15.37
C PHE A 409 -26.92 11.12 -16.27
N GLY A 410 -27.32 10.19 -17.13
CA GLY A 410 -26.41 9.35 -17.91
C GLY A 410 -25.85 8.19 -17.09
N SER A 411 -24.56 7.90 -17.27
CA SER A 411 -23.86 7.01 -16.35
C SER A 411 -23.72 7.72 -15.00
N LEU A 412 -24.20 7.11 -13.92
CA LEU A 412 -24.06 7.66 -12.57
C LEU A 412 -22.59 7.98 -12.28
N GLU A 413 -22.32 9.24 -11.97
CA GLU A 413 -21.01 9.73 -11.55
C GLU A 413 -21.09 10.22 -10.12
N VAL A 414 -20.17 9.74 -9.28
CA VAL A 414 -19.99 10.21 -7.90
C VAL A 414 -18.55 10.62 -7.71
N LYS A 415 -18.35 11.83 -7.21
CA LYS A 415 -17.03 12.40 -6.90
C LYS A 415 -16.99 12.85 -5.45
N VAL A 416 -15.82 12.74 -4.84
CA VAL A 416 -15.51 13.35 -3.55
C VAL A 416 -14.39 14.37 -3.79
N ASN A 417 -14.65 15.63 -3.51
CA ASN A 417 -13.76 16.77 -3.77
C ASN A 417 -13.24 16.78 -5.21
N GLY A 418 -14.15 16.65 -6.18
CA GLY A 418 -13.82 16.61 -7.61
C GLY A 418 -13.19 15.30 -8.11
N ARG A 419 -12.86 14.35 -7.24
CA ARG A 419 -12.21 13.07 -7.61
C ARG A 419 -13.21 11.91 -7.63
N PRO A 420 -13.24 11.10 -8.71
CA PRO A 420 -14.19 10.00 -8.83
C PRO A 420 -13.97 8.92 -7.75
N VAL A 421 -15.05 8.38 -7.20
CA VAL A 421 -15.02 7.24 -6.28
C VAL A 421 -15.46 5.95 -6.96
N PRO A 422 -15.00 4.76 -6.51
CA PRO A 422 -15.27 3.49 -7.16
C PRO A 422 -16.69 2.95 -6.86
N ILE A 423 -17.72 3.72 -7.22
CA ILE A 423 -19.13 3.32 -7.18
C ILE A 423 -19.51 2.82 -8.57
N SER A 424 -20.08 1.61 -8.64
CA SER A 424 -20.58 1.04 -9.90
C SER A 424 -21.79 1.85 -10.38
N PRO A 425 -21.82 2.33 -11.65
CA PRO A 425 -22.92 3.14 -12.15
C PRO A 425 -24.29 2.45 -12.07
N THR A 426 -24.32 1.12 -12.21
CA THR A 426 -25.52 0.28 -12.17
C THR A 426 -25.66 -0.53 -10.87
N GLY A 427 -24.84 -0.23 -9.85
CA GLY A 427 -24.80 -0.99 -8.62
C GLY A 427 -25.75 -0.44 -7.54
N ARG A 428 -26.25 -1.34 -6.68
CA ARG A 428 -27.08 -1.00 -5.51
C ARG A 428 -26.52 0.12 -4.61
N PRO A 429 -25.20 0.23 -4.34
CA PRO A 429 -24.69 1.34 -3.54
C PRO A 429 -24.97 2.73 -4.15
N GLY A 430 -24.86 2.84 -5.48
CA GLY A 430 -25.18 4.07 -6.20
C GLY A 430 -26.67 4.38 -6.19
N GLU A 431 -27.50 3.35 -6.38
CA GLU A 431 -28.95 3.46 -6.27
C GLU A 431 -29.41 3.93 -4.88
N LEU A 432 -28.88 3.32 -3.81
CA LEU A 432 -29.15 3.70 -2.43
C LEU A 432 -28.76 5.17 -2.16
N LEU A 433 -27.60 5.60 -2.66
CA LEU A 433 -27.14 6.98 -2.51
C LEU A 433 -28.11 7.97 -3.15
N VAL A 434 -28.50 7.72 -4.40
CA VAL A 434 -29.42 8.62 -5.13
C VAL A 434 -30.81 8.60 -4.49
N LEU A 435 -31.31 7.44 -4.06
CA LEU A 435 -32.59 7.34 -3.36
C LEU A 435 -32.60 8.14 -2.05
N LEU A 436 -31.50 8.11 -1.28
CA LEU A 436 -31.37 8.94 -0.07
C LEU A 436 -31.38 10.43 -0.41
N LEU A 437 -30.68 10.86 -1.47
CA LEU A 437 -30.62 12.26 -1.90
C LEU A 437 -31.98 12.78 -2.40
N GLU A 438 -32.72 11.97 -3.16
CA GLU A 438 -34.10 12.29 -3.56
C GLU A 438 -35.04 12.43 -2.35
N ASN A 439 -34.73 11.78 -1.23
CA ASN A 439 -35.44 11.90 0.05
C ASN A 439 -34.79 12.92 1.02
N GLY A 440 -34.08 13.93 0.50
CA GLY A 440 -33.49 15.00 1.32
C GLY A 440 -32.32 14.54 2.21
N GLY A 441 -31.66 13.44 1.84
CA GLY A 441 -30.49 12.89 2.53
C GLY A 441 -30.80 11.89 3.63
N SER A 442 -32.06 11.50 3.85
CA SER A 442 -32.40 10.43 4.80
C SER A 442 -33.68 9.69 4.46
N ALA A 443 -33.74 8.40 4.76
CA ALA A 443 -34.93 7.57 4.57
C ALA A 443 -35.04 6.46 5.63
N GLY A 444 -36.28 6.08 5.95
CA GLY A 444 -36.56 4.97 6.85
C GLY A 444 -36.26 3.61 6.21
N VAL A 445 -35.88 2.63 7.04
CA VAL A 445 -35.53 1.27 6.59
C VAL A 445 -36.64 0.61 5.78
N GLU A 446 -37.91 0.76 6.20
CA GLU A 446 -39.06 0.16 5.51
C GLU A 446 -39.21 0.72 4.08
N HIS A 447 -39.10 2.05 3.93
CA HIS A 447 -39.14 2.70 2.62
C HIS A 447 -37.97 2.24 1.73
N LEU A 448 -36.76 2.14 2.27
CA LEU A 448 -35.60 1.68 1.51
C LEU A 448 -35.73 0.21 1.08
N LEU A 449 -36.32 -0.64 1.92
CA LEU A 449 -36.54 -2.06 1.58
C LEU A 449 -37.59 -2.22 0.49
N ASP A 450 -38.69 -1.50 0.60
CA ASP A 450 -39.75 -1.46 -0.41
C ASP A 450 -39.19 -1.02 -1.77
N GLN A 451 -38.45 0.09 -1.80
CA GLN A 451 -37.96 0.68 -3.05
C GLN A 451 -36.79 -0.07 -3.69
N LEU A 452 -35.89 -0.65 -2.89
CA LEU A 452 -34.71 -1.34 -3.41
C LEU A 452 -34.96 -2.84 -3.61
N TYR A 453 -35.69 -3.51 -2.70
CA TYR A 453 -35.79 -4.98 -2.68
C TYR A 453 -37.23 -5.49 -2.91
N GLY A 454 -38.23 -4.63 -2.78
CA GLY A 454 -39.64 -4.95 -3.05
C GLY A 454 -40.34 -5.77 -1.95
N GLN A 455 -39.62 -6.29 -0.94
CA GLN A 455 -40.18 -6.97 0.22
C GLN A 455 -39.37 -6.66 1.49
N ASP A 456 -40.00 -6.79 2.66
CA ASP A 456 -39.34 -6.66 3.97
C ASP A 456 -39.06 -8.04 4.58
N ARG A 457 -38.15 -8.80 3.95
CA ARG A 457 -37.66 -10.07 4.51
C ARG A 457 -36.39 -9.84 5.33
N PRO A 458 -36.08 -10.72 6.30
CA PRO A 458 -34.81 -10.66 7.03
C PRO A 458 -33.56 -10.65 6.12
N GLN A 459 -33.63 -11.31 4.97
CA GLN A 459 -32.57 -11.34 3.96
C GLN A 459 -32.36 -9.96 3.31
N ASP A 460 -33.43 -9.21 3.07
CA ASP A 460 -33.40 -7.88 2.44
C ASP A 460 -32.84 -6.84 3.40
N ARG A 461 -33.18 -6.93 4.69
CA ARG A 461 -32.56 -6.12 5.77
C ARG A 461 -31.04 -6.30 5.82
N LYS A 462 -30.58 -7.55 5.75
CA LYS A 462 -29.15 -7.86 5.69
C LYS A 462 -28.51 -7.30 4.41
N ALA A 463 -29.15 -7.47 3.26
CA ALA A 463 -28.65 -6.96 1.98
C ALA A 463 -28.57 -5.42 1.94
N LEU A 464 -29.52 -4.72 2.55
CA LEU A 464 -29.50 -3.26 2.71
C LEU A 464 -28.30 -2.83 3.57
N TRP A 465 -28.06 -3.50 4.71
CA TRP A 465 -26.89 -3.21 5.54
C TRP A 465 -25.57 -3.46 4.79
N GLU A 466 -25.45 -4.56 4.04
CA GLU A 466 -24.27 -4.85 3.22
C GLU A 466 -24.08 -3.81 2.09
N THR A 467 -25.17 -3.36 1.47
CA THR A 467 -25.15 -2.30 0.45
C THR A 467 -24.71 -0.98 1.05
N ALA A 468 -25.19 -0.66 2.26
CA ALA A 468 -24.79 0.50 3.02
C ALA A 468 -23.29 0.49 3.37
N GLU A 469 -22.77 -0.64 3.84
CA GLU A 469 -21.34 -0.81 4.09
C GLU A 469 -20.49 -0.66 2.82
N ARG A 470 -20.97 -1.19 1.68
CA ARG A 470 -20.31 -1.00 0.39
C ARG A 470 -20.31 0.46 -0.06
N LEU A 471 -21.40 1.20 0.19
CA LEU A 471 -21.47 2.63 -0.08
C LEU A 471 -20.48 3.41 0.80
N ARG A 472 -20.45 3.15 2.11
CA ARG A 472 -19.48 3.75 3.05
C ARG A 472 -18.04 3.53 2.61
N ARG A 473 -17.70 2.30 2.25
CA ARG A 473 -16.34 1.94 1.77
C ARG A 473 -15.99 2.64 0.46
N ALA A 474 -16.96 2.81 -0.45
CA ALA A 474 -16.71 3.47 -1.72
C ALA A 474 -16.50 4.99 -1.56
N LEU A 475 -17.32 5.65 -0.73
CA LEU A 475 -17.15 7.07 -0.38
C LEU A 475 -15.85 7.29 0.41
N GLY A 476 -15.53 6.34 1.29
CA GLY A 476 -14.22 6.21 1.91
C GLY A 476 -14.16 6.63 3.37
N TRP A 477 -15.28 6.94 4.04
CA TRP A 477 -15.31 7.17 5.49
C TRP A 477 -16.57 6.58 6.12
N LYS A 478 -16.46 6.06 7.34
CA LYS A 478 -17.56 5.40 8.07
C LYS A 478 -18.75 6.33 8.31
N GLY A 479 -18.47 7.60 8.61
CA GLY A 479 -19.47 8.63 8.89
C GLY A 479 -20.35 9.03 7.70
N SER A 480 -19.96 8.67 6.47
CA SER A 480 -20.65 9.05 5.22
C SER A 480 -22.14 8.72 5.22
N MET A 481 -22.52 7.69 5.97
CA MET A 481 -23.90 7.36 6.23
C MET A 481 -24.06 6.78 7.63
N GLN A 482 -25.01 7.29 8.40
CA GLN A 482 -25.31 6.87 9.75
C GLN A 482 -26.67 6.18 9.80
N VAL A 483 -26.86 5.28 10.77
CA VAL A 483 -28.14 4.61 11.01
C VAL A 483 -28.53 4.84 12.45
N HIS A 484 -29.66 5.53 12.67
CA HIS A 484 -30.20 5.79 14.00
C HIS A 484 -31.71 5.57 13.99
N GLY A 485 -32.23 4.77 14.93
CA GLY A 485 -33.67 4.50 15.03
C GLY A 485 -34.31 3.91 13.76
N GLY A 486 -33.56 3.13 12.97
CA GLY A 486 -34.04 2.58 11.70
C GLY A 486 -34.04 3.57 10.52
N VAL A 487 -33.50 4.77 10.69
CA VAL A 487 -33.36 5.77 9.62
C VAL A 487 -31.90 5.79 9.14
N TYR A 488 -31.71 5.63 7.84
CA TYR A 488 -30.43 5.84 7.17
C TYR A 488 -30.31 7.32 6.80
N ARG A 489 -29.21 7.96 7.15
CA ARG A 489 -28.97 9.39 6.93
C ARG A 489 -27.55 9.61 6.42
N LEU A 490 -27.40 10.42 5.37
CA LEU A 490 -26.11 10.86 4.85
C LEU A 490 -25.43 11.84 5.83
N ASP A 491 -24.10 11.85 5.82
CA ASP A 491 -23.30 12.68 6.72
C ASP A 491 -23.67 14.18 6.62
N PRO A 492 -24.24 14.79 7.68
CA PRO A 492 -24.60 16.20 7.64
C PRO A 492 -23.39 17.15 7.68
N ALA A 493 -22.20 16.66 8.06
CA ALA A 493 -20.97 17.45 8.06
C ALA A 493 -20.36 17.56 6.64
N ALA A 494 -20.69 16.62 5.75
CA ALA A 494 -20.31 16.66 4.35
C ALA A 494 -21.24 17.58 3.54
N GLU A 495 -20.68 18.20 2.51
CA GLU A 495 -21.47 18.93 1.52
C GLU A 495 -21.95 17.98 0.43
N TRP A 496 -23.26 17.91 0.23
CA TRP A 496 -23.85 17.05 -0.80
C TRP A 496 -24.35 17.91 -1.96
N VAL A 497 -23.62 17.86 -3.07
CA VAL A 497 -23.98 18.54 -4.32
C VAL A 497 -24.69 17.53 -5.21
N TYR A 498 -26.01 17.51 -5.13
CA TYR A 498 -26.85 16.62 -5.91
C TYR A 498 -27.45 17.35 -7.11
N ARG A 499 -27.28 16.78 -8.31
CA ARG A 499 -27.91 17.30 -9.51
C ARG A 499 -29.33 16.75 -9.63
N ASP A 500 -30.32 17.59 -9.35
CA ASP A 500 -31.76 17.29 -9.36
C ASP A 500 -32.41 17.38 -10.76
N ARG A 501 -31.77 18.10 -11.68
CA ARG A 501 -32.25 18.36 -13.04
C ARG A 501 -31.21 18.05 -14.12
N PRO A 502 -31.65 17.60 -15.31
CA PRO A 502 -30.74 17.32 -16.41
C PRO A 502 -30.01 18.61 -16.87
N PRO A 503 -28.74 18.52 -17.29
CA PRO A 503 -27.95 19.68 -17.72
C PRO A 503 -28.51 20.38 -18.96
N THR A 504 -29.29 19.67 -19.79
CA THR A 504 -30.06 20.23 -20.91
C THR A 504 -31.41 19.53 -21.03
N PRO A 505 -32.45 20.14 -21.64
CA PRO A 505 -33.77 19.51 -21.79
C PRO A 505 -33.77 18.19 -22.57
N ASN A 506 -32.76 17.98 -23.43
CA ASN A 506 -32.52 16.73 -24.17
C ASN A 506 -31.39 15.87 -23.55
N ALA A 507 -31.03 16.09 -22.28
CA ALA A 507 -29.88 15.41 -21.69
C ALA A 507 -30.16 13.93 -21.36
N ALA A 508 -29.08 13.26 -20.99
CA ALA A 508 -29.00 11.85 -20.68
C ALA A 508 -30.05 11.39 -19.64
N GLU A 509 -30.60 10.21 -19.88
CA GLU A 509 -31.60 9.53 -19.05
C GLU A 509 -31.17 9.41 -17.58
N PHE A 510 -32.13 9.52 -16.66
CA PHE A 510 -31.88 9.41 -15.21
C PHE A 510 -31.52 7.97 -14.82
N MET A 511 -30.39 7.77 -14.15
CA MET A 511 -29.92 6.48 -13.61
C MET A 511 -29.90 5.35 -14.65
N VAL A 512 -29.19 5.56 -15.77
CA VAL A 512 -29.13 4.59 -16.88
C VAL A 512 -28.72 3.20 -16.39
N GLY A 513 -29.43 2.17 -16.86
CA GLY A 513 -29.18 0.77 -16.50
C GLY A 513 -29.81 0.31 -15.18
N HIS A 514 -30.49 1.20 -14.46
CA HIS A 514 -31.35 0.83 -13.33
C HIS A 514 -32.83 0.75 -13.75
N TYR A 515 -33.54 -0.23 -13.19
CA TYR A 515 -34.92 -0.58 -13.55
C TYR A 515 -35.89 -0.62 -12.35
N ALA A 516 -35.50 -0.11 -11.18
CA ALA A 516 -36.40 -0.05 -10.02
C ALA A 516 -37.61 0.86 -10.29
N ASN A 517 -38.76 0.55 -9.69
CA ASN A 517 -40.03 1.23 -9.97
C ASN A 517 -39.95 2.74 -9.71
N TRP A 518 -39.41 3.17 -8.58
CA TRP A 518 -39.25 4.61 -8.29
C TRP A 518 -38.40 5.36 -9.31
N ILE A 519 -37.44 4.69 -9.94
CA ILE A 519 -36.60 5.29 -11.00
C ILE A 519 -37.42 5.48 -12.27
N GLN A 520 -38.26 4.50 -12.62
CA GLN A 520 -39.17 4.62 -13.76
C GLN A 520 -40.21 5.72 -13.55
N GLU A 521 -40.78 5.79 -12.34
CA GLU A 521 -41.67 6.87 -11.92
C GLU A 521 -40.97 8.24 -12.01
N ARG A 522 -39.72 8.33 -11.52
CA ARG A 522 -38.92 9.57 -11.62
C ARG A 522 -38.60 9.99 -13.04
N ARG A 523 -38.46 9.03 -13.98
CA ARG A 523 -38.31 9.29 -15.43
C ARG A 523 -39.60 9.77 -16.10
N GLY A 524 -40.75 9.73 -15.41
CA GLY A 524 -42.05 10.04 -15.99
C GLY A 524 -42.64 8.88 -16.81
N MET A 525 -42.10 7.67 -16.68
CA MET A 525 -42.68 6.44 -17.24
C MET A 525 -43.62 5.85 -16.19
N SER A 526 -44.94 5.85 -16.45
CA SER A 526 -45.89 5.15 -15.57
C SER A 526 -45.49 3.67 -15.43
N PRO A 527 -45.65 3.06 -14.24
CA PRO A 527 -45.37 1.65 -14.06
C PRO A 527 -46.23 0.85 -15.05
N TRP A 528 -45.58 0.02 -15.88
CA TRP A 528 -46.28 -0.90 -16.77
C TRP A 528 -47.09 -1.87 -15.89
N VAL A 529 -48.40 -1.67 -15.87
CA VAL A 529 -49.36 -2.73 -15.54
C VAL A 529 -49.26 -3.75 -16.66
N VAL A 530 -48.65 -4.90 -16.38
CA VAL A 530 -48.95 -6.18 -17.03
C VAL A 530 -49.02 -7.24 -15.96
#